data_AF-A0A1F4CPA2-F1
#
_entry.id   AF-A0A1F4CPA2-F1
#
_cell.length_a   1.000
_cell.length_b   1.000
_cell.length_c   1.000
_cell.angle_alpha   90.00
_cell.angle_beta   90.00
_cell.angle_gamma   90.00
#
_symmetry.space_group_name_H-M   'P 1'
#
loop_
_entity.id
_entity.type
_entity.pdbx_description
1 polymer ?
#
loop_
_entity_poly.entity_id
_entity_poly.type
_entity_poly.pdbx_seq_one_letter_code
_entity_poly.pdbx_strand_id
1 'polypeptide(L)'
;MDVQCISQRLGAGARRAGRGALAFLLGTLGVVDAWAGEPSVPYVPTPQEVVERMLQIAKVTTTDYVIDLGSGDGRIVITAAKKHGARGFGVDLNPERIAEANANAAKAGVTDKVAFYQRDLFETDLSEATVITMYLLPRVNLELRPRLLDLKPGTRVVSHDFSMDEWKPDVHVQMDAREKYGGSGGKSDVYLWVIPAKVAGAWRWQLPVSGKRQAYEVTLTQRFQMISGGVNVGGRTVKLQNPRLRGGEISFGFTAEVNGAPVKHEFTGKVEGESIAGSARLSGSRVQARFEWSARRAARSAANDAPPASLLLLSTNEEFVGLGSDKFLMQNCLHKYERKSQ
;
A
#
# COMPACT_ATOMS: atom_id res chain seq x y z
N MET A 1 -6.45 53.09 -3.65
CA MET A 1 -7.67 53.93 -3.78
C MET A 1 -8.78 53.22 -3.04
N ASP A 2 -9.41 53.99 -2.17
CA ASP A 2 -10.31 53.62 -1.08
C ASP A 2 -11.50 52.74 -1.47
N VAL A 3 -11.92 51.89 -0.53
CA VAL A 3 -13.34 51.80 -0.13
C VAL A 3 -13.40 51.51 1.38
N GLN A 4 -13.86 52.51 2.15
CA GLN A 4 -14.38 52.38 3.51
C GLN A 4 -15.84 51.88 3.48
N CYS A 5 -16.26 51.11 4.50
CA CYS A 5 -17.65 51.08 4.99
C CYS A 5 -17.65 50.56 6.44
N ILE A 6 -17.70 51.45 7.45
CA ILE A 6 -18.87 51.78 8.29
C ILE A 6 -19.45 50.56 9.06
N SER A 7 -19.30 50.57 10.39
CA SER A 7 -20.43 50.29 11.30
C SER A 7 -20.22 50.82 12.73
N GLN A 8 -21.03 51.83 13.04
CA GLN A 8 -21.80 52.11 14.25
C GLN A 8 -21.17 52.23 15.65
N ARG A 9 -21.40 53.43 16.21
CA ARG A 9 -21.39 53.83 17.62
C ARG A 9 -22.47 53.09 18.43
N LEU A 10 -22.14 52.76 19.68
CA LEU A 10 -23.06 52.93 20.81
C LEU A 10 -22.31 53.60 21.95
N GLY A 11 -22.82 54.75 22.40
CA GLY A 11 -22.36 55.42 23.61
C GLY A 11 -23.18 54.98 24.82
N ALA A 12 -22.56 54.98 25.98
CA ALA A 12 -23.23 55.23 27.26
C ALA A 12 -22.18 55.67 28.28
N GLY A 13 -22.26 56.92 28.70
CA GLY A 13 -21.63 57.38 29.94
C GLY A 13 -22.65 57.31 31.08
N ALA A 14 -22.21 56.88 32.27
CA ALA A 14 -22.34 57.62 33.54
C ALA A 14 -22.22 56.70 34.77
N ARG A 15 -21.19 57.00 35.58
CA ARG A 15 -21.13 57.10 37.06
C ARG A 15 -21.82 56.02 37.92
N ARG A 16 -21.01 55.40 38.81
CA ARG A 16 -20.95 55.72 40.24
C ARG A 16 -19.83 54.96 40.96
N ALA A 17 -19.23 55.64 41.93
CA ALA A 17 -18.17 55.15 42.79
C ALA A 17 -18.72 54.61 44.12
N GLY A 18 -18.01 53.62 44.67
CA GLY A 18 -17.80 53.45 46.12
C GLY A 18 -18.71 52.45 46.84
N ARG A 19 -18.11 51.37 47.34
CA ARG A 19 -17.90 51.06 48.78
C ARG A 19 -17.67 49.56 49.02
N GLY A 20 -16.76 49.27 49.95
CA GLY A 20 -16.95 48.17 50.90
C GLY A 20 -16.17 46.89 50.62
N ALA A 21 -15.13 46.68 51.44
CA ALA A 21 -14.43 45.41 51.61
C ALA A 21 -15.30 44.38 52.35
N LEU A 22 -15.21 43.09 51.98
CA LEU A 22 -15.01 41.97 52.93
C LEU A 22 -14.63 40.68 52.19
N ALA A 23 -13.69 39.96 52.76
CA ALA A 23 -13.07 38.73 52.26
C ALA A 23 -14.00 37.52 52.26
N PHE A 24 -13.76 36.57 51.33
CA PHE A 24 -13.86 35.13 51.61
C PHE A 24 -12.97 34.35 50.62
N LEU A 25 -12.04 33.56 51.17
CA LEU A 25 -11.30 32.53 50.46
C LEU A 25 -12.28 31.44 49.97
N LEU A 26 -12.31 31.19 48.66
CA LEU A 26 -12.75 29.92 48.11
C LEU A 26 -11.81 29.57 46.96
N GLY A 27 -11.08 28.47 47.12
CA GLY A 27 -10.25 27.91 46.08
C GLY A 27 -11.11 27.52 44.89
N THR A 28 -10.81 28.12 43.74
CA THR A 28 -11.19 27.55 42.46
C THR A 28 -9.99 26.77 41.95
N LEU A 29 -10.06 25.45 42.14
CA LEU A 29 -9.47 24.52 41.19
C LEU A 29 -10.03 24.92 39.83
N GLY A 30 -9.24 25.67 39.06
CA GLY A 30 -9.49 25.85 37.65
C GLY A 30 -9.40 24.47 37.02
N VAL A 31 -10.55 23.84 36.80
CA VAL A 31 -10.67 22.77 35.82
C VAL A 31 -10.33 23.44 34.49
N VAL A 32 -9.07 23.35 34.10
CA VAL A 32 -8.69 23.49 32.71
C VAL A 32 -9.40 22.34 32.02
N ASP A 33 -10.58 22.62 31.47
CA ASP A 33 -11.16 21.79 30.43
C ASP A 33 -10.16 21.83 29.28
N ALA A 34 -9.25 20.88 29.30
CA ALA A 34 -8.39 20.58 28.18
C ALA A 34 -9.31 20.00 27.11
N TRP A 35 -9.82 20.87 26.24
CA TRP A 35 -10.32 20.48 24.93
C TRP A 35 -9.13 20.00 24.09
N ALA A 36 -8.55 18.86 24.47
CA ALA A 36 -7.66 18.09 23.63
C ALA A 36 -8.53 17.21 22.74
N GLY A 37 -9.23 17.84 21.79
CA GLY A 37 -9.74 17.11 20.64
C GLY A 37 -8.55 16.57 19.87
N GLU A 38 -8.43 15.24 19.79
CA GLU A 38 -7.59 14.55 18.82
C GLU A 38 -7.77 15.23 17.45
N PRO A 39 -6.69 15.59 16.72
CA PRO A 39 -6.82 16.24 15.42
C PRO A 39 -7.61 15.32 14.47
N SER A 40 -8.89 15.63 14.25
CA SER A 40 -9.73 14.88 13.33
C SER A 40 -9.20 15.07 11.91
N VAL A 41 -8.74 14.00 11.27
CA VAL A 41 -8.37 14.03 9.85
C VAL A 41 -9.66 14.27 9.06
N PRO A 42 -9.76 15.37 8.29
CA PRO A 42 -10.97 15.68 7.56
C PRO A 42 -11.19 14.68 6.43
N TYR A 43 -12.44 14.26 6.27
CA TYR A 43 -12.84 13.38 5.19
C TYR A 43 -12.74 14.10 3.84
N VAL A 44 -11.85 13.61 2.98
CA VAL A 44 -11.74 14.05 1.57
C VAL A 44 -11.95 12.82 0.69
N PRO A 45 -13.06 12.72 -0.04
CA PRO A 45 -13.32 11.56 -0.88
C PRO A 45 -12.42 11.51 -2.11
N THR A 46 -12.14 10.29 -2.57
CA THR A 46 -11.57 10.06 -3.91
C THR A 46 -12.58 10.44 -5.00
N PRO A 47 -12.22 11.30 -5.98
CA PRO A 47 -13.04 11.61 -7.16
C PRO A 47 -13.50 10.35 -7.91
N GLN A 48 -14.72 10.35 -8.46
CA GLN A 48 -15.29 9.12 -9.04
C GLN A 48 -14.46 8.60 -10.23
N GLU A 49 -13.91 9.50 -11.05
CA GLU A 49 -13.01 9.15 -12.15
C GLU A 49 -11.71 8.49 -11.68
N VAL A 50 -11.23 8.85 -10.49
CA VAL A 50 -10.05 8.24 -9.87
C VAL A 50 -10.41 6.86 -9.30
N VAL A 51 -11.58 6.72 -8.65
CA VAL A 51 -12.09 5.41 -8.20
C VAL A 51 -12.15 4.42 -9.36
N GLU A 52 -12.73 4.83 -10.48
CA GLU A 52 -12.81 3.99 -11.68
C GLU A 52 -11.42 3.61 -12.20
N ARG A 53 -10.48 4.56 -12.20
CA ARG A 53 -9.10 4.28 -12.61
C ARG A 53 -8.41 3.31 -11.66
N MET A 54 -8.59 3.45 -10.34
CA MET A 54 -8.04 2.54 -9.33
C MET A 54 -8.49 1.10 -9.59
N LEU A 55 -9.80 0.89 -9.74
CA LEU A 55 -10.37 -0.44 -9.98
C LEU A 55 -9.96 -1.00 -11.36
N GLN A 56 -9.85 -0.14 -12.38
CA GLN A 56 -9.39 -0.53 -13.71
C GLN A 56 -7.94 -1.01 -13.70
N ILE A 57 -7.00 -0.29 -13.06
CA ILE A 57 -5.59 -0.70 -13.04
C ILE A 57 -5.36 -1.95 -12.17
N ALA A 58 -6.16 -2.12 -11.11
CA ALA A 58 -6.22 -3.37 -10.36
C ALA A 58 -6.85 -4.52 -11.14
N LYS A 59 -7.46 -4.24 -12.30
CA LYS A 59 -8.18 -5.23 -13.11
C LYS A 59 -9.21 -5.98 -12.24
N VAL A 60 -10.02 -5.23 -11.50
CA VAL A 60 -11.04 -5.81 -10.62
C VAL A 60 -12.07 -6.58 -11.46
N THR A 61 -12.41 -7.78 -11.00
CA THR A 61 -13.35 -8.71 -11.65
C THR A 61 -14.37 -9.26 -10.65
N THR A 62 -15.30 -10.09 -11.13
CA THR A 62 -16.31 -10.77 -10.30
C THR A 62 -15.72 -11.77 -9.30
N THR A 63 -14.49 -12.24 -9.52
CA THR A 63 -13.81 -13.16 -8.59
C THR A 63 -13.10 -12.43 -7.46
N ASP A 64 -13.14 -11.10 -7.43
CA ASP A 64 -12.40 -10.30 -6.46
C ASP A 64 -13.18 -10.04 -5.18
N TYR A 65 -12.40 -10.04 -4.08
CA TYR A 65 -12.82 -9.58 -2.77
C TYR A 65 -12.04 -8.31 -2.43
N VAL A 66 -12.74 -7.17 -2.50
CA VAL A 66 -12.17 -5.83 -2.35
C VAL A 66 -12.32 -5.37 -0.90
N ILE A 67 -11.22 -5.01 -0.26
CA ILE A 67 -11.25 -4.36 1.06
C ILE A 67 -10.75 -2.93 0.91
N ASP A 68 -11.57 -1.97 1.35
CA ASP A 68 -11.22 -0.55 1.34
C ASP A 68 -10.87 -0.07 2.76
N LEU A 69 -9.64 0.40 2.94
CA LEU A 69 -9.13 0.86 4.23
C LEU A 69 -9.33 2.38 4.33
N GLY A 70 -10.21 2.82 5.23
CA GLY A 70 -10.68 4.21 5.29
C GLY A 70 -11.77 4.49 4.26
N SER A 71 -12.85 3.71 4.32
CA SER A 71 -13.83 3.62 3.23
C SER A 71 -14.72 4.84 3.05
N GLY A 72 -14.81 5.74 4.03
CA GLY A 72 -15.64 6.94 3.94
C GLY A 72 -17.09 6.63 3.59
N ASP A 73 -17.62 7.30 2.57
CA ASP A 73 -18.97 7.11 2.01
C ASP A 73 -19.17 5.78 1.23
N GLY A 74 -18.18 4.90 1.22
CA GLY A 74 -18.23 3.56 0.62
C GLY A 74 -18.09 3.51 -0.90
N ARG A 75 -17.85 4.65 -1.57
CA ARG A 75 -17.91 4.76 -3.04
C ARG A 75 -17.02 3.77 -3.79
N ILE A 76 -15.86 3.40 -3.24
CA ILE A 76 -14.91 2.50 -3.92
C ILE A 76 -15.47 1.08 -3.97
N VAL A 77 -15.83 0.52 -2.81
CA VAL A 77 -16.40 -0.85 -2.72
C VAL A 77 -17.74 -0.94 -3.43
N ILE A 78 -18.59 0.10 -3.32
CA ILE A 78 -19.85 0.18 -4.07
C ILE A 78 -19.60 0.18 -5.58
N THR A 79 -18.63 0.97 -6.07
CA THR A 79 -18.28 0.99 -7.51
C THR A 79 -17.75 -0.37 -7.96
N ALA A 80 -16.92 -1.03 -7.15
CA ALA A 80 -16.41 -2.37 -7.44
C ALA A 80 -17.56 -3.38 -7.60
N ALA A 81 -18.54 -3.37 -6.69
CA ALA A 81 -19.69 -4.25 -6.77
C ALA A 81 -20.62 -3.93 -7.95
N LYS A 82 -20.94 -2.65 -8.18
CA LYS A 82 -21.85 -2.23 -9.27
C LYS A 82 -21.27 -2.47 -10.66
N LYS A 83 -20.01 -2.10 -10.88
CA LYS A 83 -19.39 -2.10 -12.21
C LYS A 83 -18.62 -3.38 -12.54
N HIS A 84 -18.05 -4.04 -11.54
CA HIS A 84 -17.20 -5.22 -11.73
C HIS A 84 -17.81 -6.50 -11.15
N GLY A 85 -18.93 -6.40 -10.43
CA GLY A 85 -19.57 -7.54 -9.77
C GLY A 85 -18.74 -8.14 -8.63
N ALA A 86 -17.71 -7.44 -8.16
CA ALA A 86 -16.87 -7.87 -7.05
C ALA A 86 -17.67 -7.89 -5.73
N ARG A 87 -17.17 -8.64 -4.76
CA ARG A 87 -17.64 -8.61 -3.37
C ARG A 87 -16.62 -7.87 -2.51
N GLY A 88 -16.99 -7.49 -1.30
CA GLY A 88 -16.02 -6.83 -0.44
C GLY A 88 -16.60 -6.13 0.76
N PHE A 89 -15.74 -5.42 1.48
CA PHE A 89 -16.19 -4.52 2.54
C PHE A 89 -15.31 -3.29 2.67
N GLY A 90 -15.86 -2.25 3.30
CA GLY A 90 -15.10 -1.07 3.72
C GLY A 90 -15.02 -0.97 5.24
N VAL A 91 -13.92 -0.41 5.74
CA VAL A 91 -13.77 -0.05 7.16
C VAL A 91 -13.45 1.42 7.31
N ASP A 92 -14.06 2.05 8.31
CA ASP A 92 -13.82 3.44 8.70
C ASP A 92 -14.04 3.56 10.20
N LEU A 93 -13.31 4.46 10.88
CA LEU A 93 -13.48 4.69 12.31
C LEU A 93 -14.70 5.57 12.62
N ASN A 94 -15.12 6.42 11.66
CA ASN A 94 -16.19 7.38 11.86
C ASN A 94 -17.56 6.70 11.62
N PRO A 95 -18.42 6.61 12.65
CA PRO A 95 -19.73 5.95 12.53
C PRO A 95 -20.67 6.66 11.55
N GLU A 96 -20.54 7.98 11.36
CA GLU A 96 -21.33 8.72 10.36
C GLU A 96 -20.97 8.31 8.93
N ARG A 97 -19.67 8.07 8.66
CA ARG A 97 -19.21 7.59 7.36
C ARG A 97 -19.75 6.19 7.08
N ILE A 98 -19.75 5.31 8.09
CA ILE A 98 -20.33 3.97 7.98
C ILE A 98 -21.84 4.01 7.74
N ALA A 99 -22.58 4.89 8.43
CA ALA A 99 -24.01 5.07 8.19
C ALA A 99 -24.28 5.55 6.75
N GLU A 100 -23.51 6.52 6.27
CA GLU A 100 -23.60 7.03 4.89
C GLU A 100 -23.26 5.94 3.86
N ALA A 101 -22.19 5.17 4.08
CA ALA A 101 -21.80 4.07 3.19
C ALA A 101 -22.87 2.99 3.06
N ASN A 102 -23.50 2.61 4.18
CA ASN A 102 -24.62 1.66 4.17
C ASN A 102 -25.85 2.21 3.43
N ALA A 103 -26.19 3.49 3.63
CA ALA A 103 -27.27 4.14 2.89
C ALA A 103 -26.97 4.21 1.38
N ASN A 104 -25.73 4.51 1.01
CA ASN A 104 -25.28 4.53 -0.39
C ASN A 104 -25.32 3.14 -1.02
N ALA A 105 -24.93 2.09 -0.28
CA ALA A 105 -24.99 0.71 -0.76
C ALA A 105 -26.43 0.24 -0.99
N ALA A 106 -27.34 0.59 -0.09
CA ALA A 106 -28.77 0.32 -0.25
C ALA A 106 -29.34 1.05 -1.47
N LYS A 107 -29.07 2.34 -1.61
CA LYS A 107 -29.45 3.15 -2.78
C LYS A 107 -28.87 2.59 -4.09
N ALA A 108 -27.68 2.03 -4.04
CA ALA A 108 -27.01 1.40 -5.16
C ALA A 108 -27.51 -0.01 -5.49
N GLY A 109 -28.28 -0.65 -4.59
CA GLY A 109 -28.79 -2.01 -4.76
C GLY A 109 -27.71 -3.09 -4.71
N VAL A 110 -26.67 -2.93 -3.88
CA VAL A 110 -25.51 -3.86 -3.80
C VAL A 110 -25.27 -4.45 -2.42
N THR A 111 -26.24 -4.36 -1.51
CA THR A 111 -26.12 -4.82 -0.11
C THR A 111 -25.94 -6.34 0.01
N ASP A 112 -26.20 -7.11 -1.04
CA ASP A 112 -25.90 -8.54 -1.14
C ASP A 112 -24.40 -8.84 -1.38
N LYS A 113 -23.62 -7.83 -1.82
CA LYS A 113 -22.21 -7.97 -2.21
C LYS A 113 -21.24 -7.24 -1.29
N VAL A 114 -21.70 -6.18 -0.63
CA VAL A 114 -20.84 -5.28 0.14
C VAL A 114 -21.34 -5.09 1.56
N ALA A 115 -20.40 -4.87 2.49
CA ALA A 115 -20.69 -4.50 3.87
C ALA A 115 -19.75 -3.36 4.32
N PHE A 116 -20.13 -2.62 5.35
CA PHE A 116 -19.31 -1.56 5.93
C PHE A 116 -19.28 -1.70 7.45
N TYR A 117 -18.08 -1.63 8.02
CA TYR A 117 -17.87 -1.85 9.45
C TYR A 117 -17.12 -0.70 10.09
N GLN A 118 -17.60 -0.27 11.25
CA GLN A 118 -16.85 0.66 12.09
C GLN A 118 -15.68 -0.08 12.75
N ARG A 119 -14.47 0.06 12.21
CA ARG A 119 -13.28 -0.70 12.65
C ARG A 119 -12.00 0.09 12.43
N ASP A 120 -11.00 -0.21 13.24
CA ASP A 120 -9.63 0.20 12.97
C ASP A 120 -9.06 -0.62 11.80
N LEU A 121 -8.53 0.08 10.79
CA LEU A 121 -7.86 -0.52 9.65
C LEU A 121 -6.58 -1.29 10.05
N PHE A 122 -5.93 -0.93 11.16
CA PHE A 122 -4.73 -1.60 11.68
C PHE A 122 -5.04 -2.93 12.37
N GLU A 123 -6.29 -3.15 12.77
CA GLU A 123 -6.74 -4.39 13.42
C GLU A 123 -7.60 -5.26 12.50
N THR A 124 -8.09 -4.69 11.39
CA THR A 124 -8.95 -5.38 10.42
C THR A 124 -8.23 -6.59 9.80
N ASP A 125 -8.89 -7.76 9.77
CA ASP A 125 -8.38 -8.93 9.05
C ASP A 125 -8.41 -8.70 7.53
N LEU A 126 -7.26 -8.88 6.89
CA LEU A 126 -7.04 -8.65 5.47
C LEU A 126 -6.85 -9.97 4.69
N SER A 127 -6.92 -11.13 5.36
CA SER A 127 -6.51 -12.44 4.83
C SER A 127 -7.31 -12.91 3.59
N GLU A 128 -8.54 -12.44 3.43
CA GLU A 128 -9.42 -12.74 2.29
C GLU A 128 -9.23 -11.78 1.11
N ALA A 129 -8.52 -10.67 1.27
CA ALA A 129 -8.39 -9.66 0.23
C ALA A 129 -7.67 -10.20 -1.02
N THR A 130 -8.31 -10.03 -2.17
CA THR A 130 -7.64 -10.13 -3.47
C THR A 130 -7.27 -8.74 -4.02
N VAL A 131 -7.93 -7.69 -3.54
CA VAL A 131 -7.64 -6.28 -3.81
C VAL A 131 -7.80 -5.46 -2.53
N ILE A 132 -6.80 -4.64 -2.20
CA ILE A 132 -6.87 -3.59 -1.19
C ILE A 132 -6.92 -2.24 -1.90
N THR A 133 -7.84 -1.37 -1.47
CA THR A 133 -7.86 0.04 -1.88
C THR A 133 -7.59 0.95 -0.68
N MET A 134 -6.95 2.08 -0.92
CA MET A 134 -6.63 3.06 0.11
C MET A 134 -6.54 4.48 -0.45
N TYR A 135 -7.05 5.44 0.32
CA TYR A 135 -6.73 6.86 0.19
C TYR A 135 -6.52 7.41 1.60
N LEU A 136 -5.28 7.34 2.08
CA LEU A 136 -4.92 7.58 3.48
C LEU A 136 -3.88 8.71 3.59
N LEU A 137 -2.83 8.51 4.39
CA LEU A 137 -1.69 9.42 4.53
C LEU A 137 -0.38 8.65 4.37
N PRO A 138 0.73 9.31 3.96
CA PRO A 138 2.02 8.67 3.79
C PRO A 138 2.44 7.81 4.99
N ARG A 139 2.33 8.36 6.22
CA ARG A 139 2.68 7.64 7.45
C ARG A 139 1.83 6.39 7.65
N VAL A 140 0.51 6.48 7.43
CA VAL A 140 -0.44 5.37 7.58
C VAL A 140 -0.14 4.27 6.55
N ASN A 141 0.18 4.62 5.30
CA ASN A 141 0.59 3.66 4.28
C ASN A 141 1.84 2.89 4.70
N LEU A 142 2.85 3.58 5.28
CA LEU A 142 4.08 2.94 5.72
C LEU A 142 3.89 2.05 6.94
N GLU A 143 3.00 2.42 7.85
CA GLU A 143 2.63 1.61 9.01
C GLU A 143 1.84 0.35 8.62
N LEU A 144 0.99 0.44 7.58
CA LEU A 144 0.28 -0.71 7.03
C LEU A 144 1.17 -1.65 6.19
N ARG A 145 2.23 -1.13 5.58
CA ARG A 145 3.06 -1.86 4.60
C ARG A 145 3.51 -3.26 5.06
N PRO A 146 3.97 -3.49 6.31
CA PRO A 146 4.34 -4.82 6.77
C PRO A 146 3.16 -5.82 6.68
N ARG A 147 1.96 -5.43 7.13
CA ARG A 147 0.76 -6.29 7.09
C ARG A 147 0.33 -6.58 5.65
N LEU A 148 0.46 -5.60 4.76
CA LEU A 148 0.15 -5.78 3.34
C LEU A 148 1.10 -6.77 2.66
N LEU A 149 2.38 -6.77 3.02
CA LEU A 149 3.39 -7.70 2.49
C LEU A 149 3.23 -9.15 2.99
N ASP A 150 2.39 -9.36 4.01
CA ASP A 150 2.01 -10.69 4.50
C ASP A 150 0.77 -11.27 3.83
N LEU A 151 0.12 -10.51 2.94
CA LEU A 151 -1.00 -11.00 2.15
C LEU A 151 -0.56 -12.06 1.13
N LYS A 152 -1.56 -12.76 0.58
CA LYS A 152 -1.33 -13.79 -0.43
C LYS A 152 -0.60 -13.21 -1.64
N PRO A 153 0.44 -13.89 -2.18
CA PRO A 153 1.08 -13.44 -3.40
C PRO A 153 0.08 -13.28 -4.55
N GLY A 154 0.13 -12.14 -5.23
CA GLY A 154 -0.83 -11.80 -6.27
C GLY A 154 -1.98 -10.90 -5.82
N THR A 155 -2.20 -10.73 -4.50
CA THR A 155 -3.09 -9.67 -4.00
C THR A 155 -2.61 -8.32 -4.54
N ARG A 156 -3.55 -7.47 -4.97
CA ARG A 156 -3.25 -6.15 -5.53
C ARG A 156 -3.55 -5.09 -4.50
N VAL A 157 -2.68 -4.10 -4.37
CA VAL A 157 -2.90 -2.94 -3.50
C VAL A 157 -2.91 -1.70 -4.36
N VAL A 158 -3.97 -0.90 -4.27
CA VAL A 158 -4.11 0.36 -5.02
C VAL A 158 -4.24 1.53 -4.07
N SER A 159 -3.38 2.52 -4.24
CA SER A 159 -3.37 3.74 -3.43
C SER A 159 -3.59 4.98 -4.29
N HIS A 160 -4.42 5.90 -3.78
CA HIS A 160 -4.61 7.24 -4.33
C HIS A 160 -3.65 8.24 -3.66
N ASP A 161 -2.93 9.02 -4.47
CA ASP A 161 -1.97 10.10 -4.16
C ASP A 161 -0.73 9.72 -3.34
N PHE A 162 -0.79 8.71 -2.48
CA PHE A 162 0.28 8.40 -1.54
C PHE A 162 0.96 7.07 -1.86
N SER A 163 2.29 7.13 -1.99
CA SER A 163 3.12 5.96 -2.29
C SER A 163 3.45 5.12 -1.04
N MET A 164 4.33 4.12 -1.19
CA MET A 164 4.87 3.29 -0.11
C MET A 164 6.40 3.40 0.00
N ASP A 165 6.91 4.60 -0.29
CA ASP A 165 8.32 4.98 -0.19
C ASP A 165 9.24 4.05 -1.01
N GLU A 166 10.12 3.30 -0.34
CA GLU A 166 11.10 2.42 -0.99
C GLU A 166 10.46 1.26 -1.77
N TRP A 167 9.21 0.91 -1.45
CA TRP A 167 8.47 -0.10 -2.21
C TRP A 167 7.93 0.52 -3.49
N LYS A 168 8.68 0.35 -4.58
CA LYS A 168 8.29 0.89 -5.89
C LYS A 168 7.02 0.21 -6.42
N PRO A 169 6.08 0.97 -7.01
CA PRO A 169 4.86 0.42 -7.58
C PRO A 169 5.13 -0.39 -8.84
N ASP A 170 4.30 -1.40 -9.09
CA ASP A 170 4.27 -2.14 -10.35
C ASP A 170 3.65 -1.32 -11.49
N VAL A 171 2.72 -0.41 -11.16
CA VAL A 171 2.13 0.55 -12.09
C VAL A 171 1.93 1.87 -11.36
N HIS A 172 2.28 2.98 -12.01
CA HIS A 172 1.99 4.33 -11.54
C HIS A 172 1.35 5.11 -12.70
N VAL A 173 0.21 5.74 -12.42
CA VAL A 173 -0.51 6.58 -13.38
C VAL A 173 -0.80 7.91 -12.72
N GLN A 174 -0.44 9.00 -13.38
CA GLN A 174 -0.94 10.32 -13.04
C GLN A 174 -2.10 10.68 -13.97
N MET A 175 -3.16 11.25 -13.44
CA MET A 175 -4.34 11.64 -14.22
C MET A 175 -4.93 12.97 -13.75
N ASP A 176 -5.64 13.64 -14.64
CA ASP A 176 -6.52 14.75 -14.25
C ASP A 176 -7.70 14.22 -13.44
N ALA A 177 -7.95 14.85 -12.31
CA ALA A 177 -9.08 14.59 -11.43
C ALA A 177 -9.85 15.90 -11.28
N ARG A 178 -10.92 16.04 -12.06
CA ARG A 178 -11.74 17.26 -12.17
C ARG A 178 -12.54 17.49 -10.90
N GLU A 179 -13.05 16.43 -10.30
CA GLU A 179 -13.87 16.53 -9.08
C GLU A 179 -13.03 16.68 -7.80
N LYS A 180 -11.70 16.62 -7.91
CA LYS A 180 -10.78 16.78 -6.79
C LYS A 180 -10.97 18.13 -6.10
N TYR A 181 -10.93 18.13 -4.77
CA TYR A 181 -11.10 19.30 -3.91
C TYR A 181 -12.36 20.11 -4.23
N GLY A 182 -13.53 19.43 -4.24
CA GLY A 182 -14.82 20.08 -4.48
C GLY A 182 -14.94 20.68 -5.89
N GLY A 183 -14.38 20.01 -6.90
CA GLY A 183 -14.41 20.50 -8.29
C GLY A 183 -13.40 21.60 -8.60
N SER A 184 -12.39 21.82 -7.75
CA SER A 184 -11.26 22.70 -8.08
C SER A 184 -10.32 22.06 -9.11
N GLY A 185 -10.42 20.75 -9.29
CA GLY A 185 -9.57 20.00 -10.20
C GLY A 185 -8.16 19.81 -9.64
N GLY A 186 -7.37 19.03 -10.37
CA GLY A 186 -5.97 18.78 -10.04
C GLY A 186 -5.47 17.52 -10.70
N LYS A 187 -4.24 17.14 -10.36
CA LYS A 187 -3.71 15.82 -10.70
C LYS A 187 -3.92 14.89 -9.52
N SER A 188 -4.22 13.64 -9.81
CA SER A 188 -4.16 12.53 -8.87
C SER A 188 -3.18 11.49 -9.35
N ASP A 189 -2.43 10.94 -8.40
CA ASP A 189 -1.54 9.80 -8.63
C ASP A 189 -2.26 8.52 -8.21
N VAL A 190 -2.16 7.48 -9.03
CA VAL A 190 -2.71 6.16 -8.73
C VAL A 190 -1.58 5.14 -8.81
N TYR A 191 -1.32 4.49 -7.70
CA TYR A 191 -0.26 3.52 -7.56
C TYR A 191 -0.83 2.12 -7.38
N LEU A 192 -0.25 1.13 -8.04
CA LEU A 192 -0.59 -0.28 -7.90
C LEU A 192 0.66 -1.08 -7.54
N TRP A 193 0.53 -1.93 -6.52
CA TRP A 193 1.48 -2.98 -6.19
C TRP A 193 0.81 -4.34 -6.27
N VAL A 194 1.59 -5.36 -6.60
CA VAL A 194 1.20 -6.77 -6.53
C VAL A 194 2.08 -7.43 -5.49
N ILE A 195 1.45 -8.01 -4.45
CA ILE A 195 2.17 -8.64 -3.35
C ILE A 195 3.06 -9.76 -3.89
N PRO A 196 4.40 -9.67 -3.78
CA PRO A 196 5.30 -10.66 -4.35
C PRO A 196 5.42 -11.89 -3.45
N ALA A 197 5.63 -13.06 -4.03
CA ALA A 197 5.96 -14.26 -3.26
C ALA A 197 7.31 -14.11 -2.55
N LYS A 198 7.45 -14.73 -1.37
CA LYS A 198 8.68 -14.72 -0.58
C LYS A 198 9.67 -15.76 -1.13
N VAL A 199 10.61 -15.31 -1.96
CA VAL A 199 11.56 -16.17 -2.70
C VAL A 199 13.01 -16.06 -2.23
N ALA A 200 13.33 -15.17 -1.30
CA ALA A 200 14.67 -15.07 -0.72
C ALA A 200 15.18 -16.43 -0.22
N GLY A 201 16.47 -16.71 -0.41
CA GLY A 201 17.14 -17.93 0.02
C GLY A 201 17.51 -18.87 -1.13
N ALA A 202 17.92 -20.09 -0.77
CA ALA A 202 18.44 -21.07 -1.71
C ALA A 202 17.34 -22.00 -2.25
N TRP A 203 17.38 -22.30 -3.54
CA TRP A 203 16.47 -23.21 -4.24
C TRP A 203 17.26 -24.17 -5.14
N ARG A 204 16.80 -25.42 -5.23
CA ARG A 204 17.47 -26.49 -5.98
C ARG A 204 16.53 -27.16 -6.97
N TRP A 205 17.07 -27.49 -8.14
CA TRP A 205 16.39 -28.30 -9.15
C TRP A 205 17.39 -29.12 -9.98
N GLN A 206 16.87 -30.01 -10.81
CA GLN A 206 17.68 -30.80 -11.75
C GLN A 206 17.00 -30.83 -13.12
N LEU A 207 17.79 -30.78 -14.20
CA LEU A 207 17.31 -30.95 -15.57
C LEU A 207 18.11 -32.05 -16.29
N PRO A 208 17.50 -32.82 -17.21
CA PRO A 208 18.21 -33.72 -18.08
C PRO A 208 18.86 -32.93 -19.23
N VAL A 209 20.16 -32.65 -19.10
CA VAL A 209 20.93 -31.89 -20.10
C VAL A 209 21.94 -32.83 -20.76
N SER A 210 21.83 -32.99 -22.08
CA SER A 210 22.69 -33.91 -22.86
C SER A 210 22.73 -35.35 -22.29
N GLY A 211 21.59 -35.87 -21.83
CA GLY A 211 21.48 -37.22 -21.28
C GLY A 211 21.95 -37.41 -19.83
N LYS A 212 22.44 -36.34 -19.16
CA LYS A 212 22.83 -36.39 -17.74
C LYS A 212 21.94 -35.49 -16.88
N ARG A 213 21.70 -35.87 -15.62
CA ARG A 213 21.01 -35.00 -14.66
C ARG A 213 21.97 -33.91 -14.19
N GLN A 214 21.78 -32.70 -14.69
CA GLN A 214 22.50 -31.51 -14.24
C GLN A 214 21.78 -30.94 -13.02
N ALA A 215 22.50 -30.77 -11.91
CA ALA A 215 21.99 -30.09 -10.72
C ALA A 215 22.24 -28.59 -10.81
N TYR A 216 21.30 -27.82 -10.26
CA TYR A 216 21.34 -26.37 -10.16
C TYR A 216 20.95 -25.96 -8.75
N GLU A 217 21.61 -24.93 -8.24
CA GLU A 217 21.23 -24.24 -7.01
C GLU A 217 21.23 -22.73 -7.27
N VAL A 218 20.15 -22.03 -6.95
CA VAL A 218 20.10 -20.56 -6.99
C VAL A 218 20.01 -20.01 -5.58
N THR A 219 20.76 -18.97 -5.28
CA THR A 219 20.58 -18.17 -4.06
C THR A 219 19.99 -16.81 -4.45
N LEU A 220 18.79 -16.53 -3.97
CA LEU A 220 18.04 -15.30 -4.24
C LEU A 220 18.13 -14.34 -3.05
N THR A 221 18.48 -13.09 -3.34
CA THR A 221 18.22 -11.94 -2.48
C THR A 221 16.96 -11.22 -2.96
N GLN A 222 16.14 -10.76 -2.03
CA GLN A 222 14.85 -10.14 -2.34
C GLN A 222 14.66 -8.87 -1.53
N ARG A 223 14.20 -7.82 -2.21
CA ARG A 223 13.62 -6.62 -1.60
C ARG A 223 12.30 -6.32 -2.31
N PHE A 224 11.18 -6.59 -1.63
CA PHE A 224 9.85 -6.56 -2.24
C PHE A 224 9.77 -7.44 -3.50
N GLN A 225 9.40 -6.89 -4.65
CA GLN A 225 9.35 -7.59 -5.94
C GLN A 225 10.70 -7.60 -6.67
N MET A 226 11.72 -6.91 -6.15
CA MET A 226 13.06 -6.88 -6.75
C MET A 226 13.84 -8.07 -6.25
N ILE A 227 14.30 -8.90 -7.19
CA ILE A 227 15.11 -10.08 -6.91
C ILE A 227 16.43 -10.02 -7.66
N SER A 228 17.47 -10.57 -7.03
CA SER A 228 18.80 -10.75 -7.60
C SER A 228 19.42 -12.00 -7.03
N GLY A 229 20.54 -12.46 -7.60
CA GLY A 229 21.16 -13.69 -7.15
C GLY A 229 22.13 -14.29 -8.15
N GLY A 230 22.59 -15.49 -7.82
CA GLY A 230 23.44 -16.31 -8.67
C GLY A 230 23.03 -17.76 -8.64
N VAL A 231 23.26 -18.46 -9.75
CA VAL A 231 23.03 -19.90 -9.92
C VAL A 231 24.38 -20.59 -9.91
N ASN A 232 24.55 -21.54 -9.00
CA ASN A 232 25.64 -22.52 -9.03
C ASN A 232 25.26 -23.66 -9.98
N VAL A 233 26.06 -23.83 -11.03
CA VAL A 233 25.95 -24.91 -12.01
C VAL A 233 27.35 -25.35 -12.42
N GLY A 234 27.62 -26.65 -12.34
CA GLY A 234 28.94 -27.20 -12.66
C GLY A 234 30.08 -26.66 -11.77
N GLY A 235 29.78 -26.28 -10.53
CA GLY A 235 30.75 -25.72 -9.59
C GLY A 235 31.10 -24.25 -9.81
N ARG A 236 30.43 -23.57 -10.77
CA ARG A 236 30.60 -22.14 -11.03
C ARG A 236 29.32 -21.39 -10.72
N THR A 237 29.45 -20.23 -10.10
CA THR A 237 28.33 -19.32 -9.86
C THR A 237 28.20 -18.31 -11.00
N VAL A 238 27.03 -18.27 -11.63
CA VAL A 238 26.68 -17.31 -12.69
C VAL A 238 25.58 -16.38 -12.20
N LYS A 239 25.68 -15.08 -12.53
CA LYS A 239 24.67 -14.10 -12.12
C LYS A 239 23.36 -14.31 -12.88
N LEU A 240 22.24 -14.04 -12.21
CA LEU A 240 20.94 -13.97 -12.87
C LEU A 240 20.89 -12.82 -13.88
N GLN A 241 20.18 -13.07 -14.98
CA GLN A 241 19.88 -12.13 -16.04
C GLN A 241 18.37 -11.90 -16.08
N ASN A 242 17.96 -10.63 -16.18
CA ASN A 242 16.56 -10.21 -16.25
C ASN A 242 15.62 -10.89 -15.23
N PRO A 243 16.00 -10.99 -13.95
CA PRO A 243 15.14 -11.61 -12.96
C PRO A 243 13.90 -10.73 -12.74
N ARG A 244 12.72 -11.36 -12.70
CA ARG A 244 11.43 -10.70 -12.46
C ARG A 244 10.62 -11.53 -11.48
N LEU A 245 9.91 -10.84 -10.60
CA LEU A 245 8.96 -11.42 -9.66
C LEU A 245 7.71 -10.52 -9.66
N ARG A 246 6.53 -11.11 -9.86
CA ARG A 246 5.26 -10.40 -9.81
C ARG A 246 4.19 -11.34 -9.27
N GLY A 247 3.62 -11.03 -8.10
CA GLY A 247 2.73 -11.99 -7.46
C GLY A 247 3.47 -13.30 -7.15
N GLY A 248 2.85 -14.42 -7.51
CA GLY A 248 3.49 -15.74 -7.49
C GLY A 248 4.34 -16.05 -8.71
N GLU A 249 4.38 -15.20 -9.75
CA GLU A 249 5.13 -15.49 -10.98
C GLU A 249 6.58 -15.06 -10.86
N ILE A 250 7.50 -15.95 -11.23
CA ILE A 250 8.94 -15.70 -11.25
C ILE A 250 9.53 -16.07 -12.60
N SER A 251 10.45 -15.25 -13.10
CA SER A 251 11.25 -15.57 -14.28
C SER A 251 12.68 -15.09 -14.10
N PHE A 252 13.64 -15.83 -14.63
CA PHE A 252 15.04 -15.42 -14.67
C PHE A 252 15.78 -16.19 -15.75
N GLY A 253 16.89 -15.65 -16.24
CA GLY A 253 17.80 -16.37 -17.11
C GLY A 253 19.23 -16.35 -16.59
N PHE A 254 20.10 -17.12 -17.22
CA PHE A 254 21.55 -17.04 -17.07
C PHE A 254 22.21 -17.78 -18.23
N THR A 255 23.49 -17.54 -18.45
CA THR A 255 24.30 -18.31 -19.40
C THR A 255 25.38 -19.05 -18.64
N ALA A 256 25.49 -20.36 -18.88
CA ALA A 256 26.51 -21.21 -18.27
C ALA A 256 27.15 -22.11 -19.33
N GLU A 257 28.40 -22.50 -19.10
CA GLU A 257 29.05 -23.49 -19.95
C GLU A 257 28.52 -24.89 -19.64
N VAL A 258 28.03 -25.58 -20.67
CA VAL A 258 27.61 -26.98 -20.61
C VAL A 258 28.37 -27.72 -21.70
N ASN A 259 29.14 -28.74 -21.32
CA ASN A 259 29.99 -29.52 -22.25
C ASN A 259 30.92 -28.65 -23.12
N GLY A 260 31.50 -27.60 -22.52
CA GLY A 260 32.45 -26.70 -23.18
C GLY A 260 31.84 -25.69 -24.16
N ALA A 261 30.50 -25.55 -24.16
CA ALA A 261 29.82 -24.54 -24.96
C ALA A 261 28.87 -23.69 -24.10
N PRO A 262 28.72 -22.39 -24.39
CA PRO A 262 27.76 -21.54 -23.68
C PRO A 262 26.32 -21.96 -24.00
N VAL A 263 25.52 -22.16 -22.96
CA VAL A 263 24.09 -22.45 -23.05
C VAL A 263 23.32 -21.42 -22.25
N LYS A 264 22.43 -20.71 -22.93
CA LYS A 264 21.46 -19.81 -22.32
C LYS A 264 20.36 -20.64 -21.69
N HIS A 265 20.04 -20.33 -20.44
CA HIS A 265 18.95 -20.91 -19.69
C HIS A 265 17.92 -19.81 -19.41
N GLU A 266 16.65 -20.08 -19.68
CA GLU A 266 15.53 -19.18 -19.39
C GLU A 266 14.48 -19.96 -18.61
N PHE A 267 14.16 -19.50 -17.40
CA PHE A 267 13.21 -20.12 -16.50
C PHE A 267 11.99 -19.22 -16.30
N THR A 268 10.83 -19.85 -16.27
CA THR A 268 9.54 -19.25 -15.88
C THR A 268 8.84 -20.19 -14.94
N GLY A 269 8.16 -19.67 -13.93
CA GLY A 269 7.38 -20.52 -13.03
C GLY A 269 6.51 -19.76 -12.07
N LYS A 270 5.73 -20.53 -11.31
CA LYS A 270 4.88 -20.06 -10.24
C LYS A 270 5.41 -20.57 -8.91
N VAL A 271 5.52 -19.67 -7.94
CA VAL A 271 5.94 -19.95 -6.57
C VAL A 271 4.70 -20.36 -5.76
N GLU A 272 4.77 -21.53 -5.14
CA GLU A 272 3.73 -22.07 -4.27
C GLU A 272 4.40 -22.65 -3.02
N GLY A 273 4.40 -21.84 -1.95
CA GLY A 273 5.08 -22.15 -0.69
C GLY A 273 6.58 -22.45 -0.92
N GLU A 274 6.95 -23.70 -0.70
CA GLU A 274 8.32 -24.20 -0.78
C GLU A 274 8.68 -24.81 -2.15
N SER A 275 7.84 -24.56 -3.17
CA SER A 275 8.05 -24.99 -4.55
C SER A 275 8.03 -23.84 -5.55
N ILE A 276 8.76 -24.04 -6.64
CA ILE A 276 8.56 -23.31 -7.90
C ILE A 276 8.31 -24.36 -8.98
N ALA A 277 7.32 -24.16 -9.82
CA ALA A 277 7.07 -25.04 -10.97
C ALA A 277 6.76 -24.22 -12.23
N GLY A 278 7.21 -24.69 -13.39
CA GLY A 278 6.90 -24.06 -14.68
C GLY A 278 7.75 -24.59 -15.80
N SER A 279 8.13 -23.73 -16.76
CA SER A 279 8.89 -24.13 -17.94
C SER A 279 10.29 -23.51 -18.00
N ALA A 280 11.24 -24.31 -18.49
CA ALA A 280 12.62 -23.91 -18.74
C ALA A 280 12.96 -24.10 -20.23
N ARG A 281 13.72 -23.16 -20.80
CA ARG A 281 14.27 -23.25 -22.16
C ARG A 281 15.78 -23.18 -22.09
N LEU A 282 16.45 -24.13 -22.74
CA LEU A 282 17.89 -24.13 -22.94
C LEU A 282 18.17 -23.92 -24.42
N SER A 283 19.03 -22.95 -24.74
CA SER A 283 19.45 -22.64 -26.11
C SER A 283 20.94 -22.35 -26.22
N GLY A 284 21.59 -22.90 -27.25
CA GLY A 284 23.01 -22.77 -27.54
C GLY A 284 23.34 -23.46 -28.86
N SER A 285 24.59 -23.41 -29.30
CA SER A 285 25.02 -23.95 -30.61
C SER A 285 24.77 -25.45 -30.78
N ARG A 286 24.73 -26.21 -29.67
CA ARG A 286 24.56 -27.67 -29.66
C ARG A 286 23.32 -28.13 -28.87
N VAL A 287 22.53 -27.20 -28.32
CA VAL A 287 21.42 -27.51 -27.43
C VAL A 287 20.25 -26.60 -27.75
N GLN A 288 19.10 -27.19 -28.06
CA GLN A 288 17.81 -26.50 -28.12
C GLN A 288 16.78 -27.41 -27.45
N ALA A 289 16.34 -27.07 -26.25
CA ALA A 289 15.45 -27.90 -25.48
C ALA A 289 14.48 -27.08 -24.63
N ARG A 290 13.32 -27.68 -24.34
CA ARG A 290 12.32 -27.16 -23.41
C ARG A 290 11.99 -28.23 -22.40
N PHE A 291 11.85 -27.83 -21.13
CA PHE A 291 11.53 -28.73 -20.03
C PHE A 291 10.40 -28.13 -19.21
N GLU A 292 9.57 -28.98 -18.64
CA GLU A 292 8.92 -28.66 -17.37
C GLU A 292 9.98 -28.78 -16.27
N TRP A 293 10.00 -27.83 -15.34
CA TRP A 293 10.96 -27.81 -14.24
C TRP A 293 10.24 -27.56 -12.92
N SER A 294 10.84 -28.06 -11.86
CA SER A 294 10.42 -27.79 -10.50
C SER A 294 11.62 -27.57 -9.61
N ALA A 295 11.60 -26.51 -8.80
CA ALA A 295 12.56 -26.29 -7.73
C ALA A 295 11.92 -26.46 -6.35
N ARG A 296 12.75 -26.85 -5.39
CA ARG A 296 12.41 -26.89 -3.96
C ARG A 296 13.36 -25.97 -3.20
N ARG A 297 12.88 -25.36 -2.12
CA ARG A 297 13.76 -24.63 -1.20
C ARG A 297 14.83 -25.60 -0.65
N ALA A 298 16.08 -25.17 -0.63
CA ALA A 298 17.12 -25.92 0.03
C ALA A 298 16.86 -25.89 1.56
N ALA A 299 17.07 -27.02 2.24
CA ALA A 299 16.97 -27.06 3.70
C ALA A 299 17.90 -26.00 4.31
N ARG A 300 17.43 -25.28 5.34
CA ARG A 300 18.25 -24.31 6.07
C ARG A 300 19.48 -25.03 6.63
N SER A 301 20.67 -24.60 6.23
CA SER A 301 21.90 -24.91 6.97
C SER A 301 21.95 -23.97 8.17
N ALA A 302 22.15 -24.52 9.37
CA ALA A 302 22.22 -23.78 10.64
C ALA A 302 23.37 -22.74 10.71
N ALA A 303 24.21 -22.64 9.66
CA ALA A 303 25.39 -21.76 9.62
C ALA A 303 25.14 -20.35 9.05
N ASN A 304 23.95 -20.04 8.52
CA ASN A 304 23.67 -18.76 7.84
C ASN A 304 22.76 -17.79 8.63
N ASP A 305 22.46 -18.08 9.90
CA ASP A 305 21.54 -17.29 10.74
C ASP A 305 22.21 -16.14 11.51
N ALA A 306 23.38 -15.65 11.06
CA ALA A 306 23.81 -14.33 11.52
C ALA A 306 22.96 -13.28 10.79
N PRO A 307 22.08 -12.51 11.47
CA PRO A 307 21.52 -11.32 10.86
C PRO A 307 22.69 -10.43 10.41
N PRO A 308 22.59 -9.69 9.29
CA PRO A 308 23.55 -8.64 9.01
C PRO A 308 23.61 -7.77 10.27
N ALA A 309 24.81 -7.62 10.84
CA ALA A 309 25.04 -6.94 12.10
C ALA A 309 24.16 -5.68 12.18
N SER A 310 23.19 -5.71 13.08
CA SER A 310 22.43 -4.53 13.44
C SER A 310 23.46 -3.52 13.93
N LEU A 311 23.66 -2.45 13.17
CA LEU A 311 24.30 -1.26 13.69
C LEU A 311 23.38 -0.78 14.82
N LEU A 312 23.71 -1.19 16.05
CA LEU A 312 23.24 -0.54 17.26
C LEU A 312 23.79 0.89 17.23
N LEU A 313 23.13 1.77 16.50
CA LEU A 313 23.18 3.19 16.77
C LEU A 313 22.46 3.37 18.10
N LEU A 314 23.27 3.59 19.15
CA LEU A 314 22.82 4.18 20.40
C LEU A 314 21.97 5.40 20.05
N SER A 315 20.66 5.31 20.26
CA SER A 315 19.77 6.46 20.19
C SER A 315 20.10 7.36 21.38
N THR A 316 20.94 8.37 21.17
CA THR A 316 20.83 9.59 21.95
C THR A 316 19.58 10.31 21.48
N ASN A 317 18.70 10.64 22.44
CA ASN A 317 17.48 11.40 22.25
C ASN A 317 17.71 12.62 21.34
N GLU A 318 17.14 12.58 20.14
CA GLU A 318 16.67 13.80 19.48
C GLU A 318 15.20 13.58 19.11
N GLU A 319 14.36 14.45 19.66
CA GLU A 319 12.96 14.58 19.32
C GLU A 319 12.83 14.81 17.80
N PHE A 320 12.26 13.82 17.11
CA PHE A 320 11.90 13.98 15.70
C PHE A 320 10.70 14.92 15.61
N VAL A 321 10.98 16.19 15.31
CA VAL A 321 9.99 17.20 14.92
C VAL A 321 9.50 16.87 13.50
N GLY A 322 8.58 15.91 13.40
CA GLY A 322 7.96 15.46 12.14
C GLY A 322 6.49 15.87 11.95
N LEU A 323 5.91 16.62 12.89
CA LEU A 323 4.50 17.07 12.83
C LEU A 323 4.22 18.10 11.72
N GLY A 324 5.27 18.63 11.07
CA GLY A 324 5.15 19.73 10.10
C GLY A 324 4.71 19.32 8.69
N SER A 325 5.21 18.22 8.14
CA SER A 325 4.98 17.87 6.73
C SER A 325 3.59 17.30 6.45
N ASP A 326 3.09 16.45 7.35
CA ASP A 326 1.76 15.83 7.21
C ASP A 326 0.65 16.87 7.44
N LYS A 327 0.84 17.76 8.43
CA LYS A 327 -0.02 18.94 8.60
C LYS A 327 0.06 19.84 7.37
N PHE A 328 1.24 20.12 6.81
CA PHE A 328 1.36 20.98 5.63
C PHE A 328 0.68 20.41 4.38
N LEU A 329 0.82 19.10 4.11
CA LEU A 329 0.17 18.43 2.99
C LEU A 329 -1.36 18.42 3.15
N MET A 330 -1.85 18.10 4.35
CA MET A 330 -3.28 18.09 4.65
C MET A 330 -3.86 19.52 4.67
N GLN A 331 -3.15 20.48 5.25
CA GLN A 331 -3.56 21.88 5.33
C GLN A 331 -3.57 22.53 3.94
N ASN A 332 -2.68 22.14 3.02
CA ASN A 332 -2.77 22.51 1.61
C ASN A 332 -3.97 21.89 0.89
N CYS A 333 -4.35 20.65 1.22
CA CYS A 333 -5.57 20.02 0.70
C CYS A 333 -6.83 20.74 1.23
N LEU A 334 -6.87 21.03 2.54
CA LEU A 334 -7.96 21.73 3.20
C LEU A 334 -8.12 23.17 2.74
N HIS A 335 -7.02 23.93 2.63
CA HIS A 335 -7.05 25.31 2.11
C HIS A 335 -7.55 25.42 0.67
N LYS A 336 -7.44 24.34 -0.13
CA LYS A 336 -8.02 24.29 -1.48
C LYS A 336 -9.49 23.91 -1.45
N TYR A 337 -9.90 23.07 -0.49
CA TYR A 337 -11.29 22.66 -0.29
C TYR A 337 -12.16 23.80 0.28
N GLU A 338 -11.70 24.47 1.34
CA GLU A 338 -12.46 25.50 2.06
C GLU A 338 -12.68 26.78 1.23
N ARG A 339 -11.76 27.13 0.32
CA ARG A 339 -11.86 28.33 -0.53
C ARG A 339 -13.00 28.31 -1.56
N LYS A 340 -13.72 27.20 -1.71
CA LYS A 340 -14.88 27.08 -2.61
C LYS A 340 -16.19 26.69 -1.92
N SER A 341 -16.15 26.35 -0.63
CA SER A 341 -17.37 26.09 0.15
C SER A 341 -18.01 27.35 0.74
N GLN A 342 -17.47 28.54 0.42
CA GLN A 342 -18.04 29.87 0.63
C GLN A 342 -18.38 30.49 -0.72
#